data_AF-A0AAV9ZKE5-F1
#
_entry.id   AF-A0AAV9ZKE5-F1
#
_cell.length_a   1.000
_cell.length_b   1.000
_cell.length_c   1.000
_cell.angle_alpha   90.00
_cell.angle_beta   90.00
_cell.angle_gamma   90.00
#
_symmetry.space_group_name_H-M   'P 1'
#
loop_
_entity.id
_entity.type
_entity.pdbx_description
1 polymer ?
#
loop_
_entity_poly.entity_id
_entity_poly.type
_entity_poly.pdbx_seq_one_letter_code
_entity_poly.pdbx_strand_id
1 'polypeptide(L)'
;TDFEVTDFILAREGHTVSTGVFTPSPASGVDSTAYSTLPDEEKEELIGNSCLISSVTWLLERERSNFQFRKFSGTLDHPHYTDKQGATINSFQHFTYLYSNRTLVLADIQASESGNPSTHVAILFDLMSHTIDGNSGAGDHGEAGIKSFVNQHKCVQKCAQMGLDSLKEPEEQSEADEDASESG
;
A
#
# COMPACT_ATOMS: atom_id res chain seq x y z
N THR A 1 -8.30 -11.65 -20.42
CA THR A 1 -7.53 -12.25 -19.31
C THR A 1 -8.51 -12.46 -18.20
N ASP A 2 -8.80 -13.71 -17.88
CA ASP A 2 -9.74 -14.05 -16.81
C ASP A 2 -8.98 -13.92 -15.49
N PHE A 3 -9.20 -12.82 -14.79
CA PHE A 3 -8.72 -12.65 -13.43
C PHE A 3 -9.74 -13.29 -12.50
N GLU A 4 -9.32 -14.27 -11.72
CA GLU A 4 -10.12 -14.81 -10.62
C GLU A 4 -9.83 -13.97 -9.38
N VAL A 5 -10.83 -13.20 -8.94
CA VAL A 5 -10.76 -12.49 -7.66
C VAL A 5 -10.95 -13.53 -6.57
N THR A 6 -9.93 -13.73 -5.73
CA THR A 6 -10.04 -14.63 -4.58
C THR A 6 -10.94 -14.03 -3.51
N ASP A 7 -11.76 -14.86 -2.88
CA ASP A 7 -12.59 -14.47 -1.75
C ASP A 7 -11.73 -13.88 -0.62
N PHE A 8 -12.13 -12.72 -0.09
CA PHE A 8 -11.68 -12.25 1.21
C PHE A 8 -12.68 -12.72 2.25
N ILE A 9 -12.19 -13.11 3.43
CA ILE A 9 -13.06 -13.55 4.52
C ILE A 9 -13.11 -12.43 5.55
N LEU A 10 -14.31 -12.02 5.93
CA LEU A 10 -14.52 -11.16 7.09
C LEU A 10 -14.84 -12.05 8.29
N ALA A 11 -14.07 -11.93 9.37
CA ALA A 11 -14.44 -12.53 10.65
C ALA A 11 -14.95 -11.45 11.59
N ARG A 12 -16.19 -11.60 12.05
CA ARG A 12 -16.79 -10.71 13.04
C ARG A 12 -16.74 -11.37 14.41
N GLU A 13 -16.03 -10.73 15.33
CA GLU A 13 -16.06 -11.08 16.74
C GLU A 13 -17.20 -10.28 17.40
N GLY A 14 -18.33 -10.93 17.68
CA GLY A 14 -19.47 -10.30 18.35
C GLY A 14 -19.41 -10.50 19.85
N HIS A 15 -19.59 -9.43 20.62
CA HIS A 15 -19.58 -9.46 22.08
C HIS A 15 -20.95 -9.10 22.64
N THR A 16 -21.51 -9.99 23.47
CA THR A 16 -22.79 -9.80 24.13
C THR A 16 -22.56 -9.06 25.45
N VAL A 17 -22.91 -7.77 25.53
CA VAL A 17 -22.81 -7.00 26.78
C VAL A 17 -24.06 -7.29 27.64
N SER A 18 -24.10 -8.46 28.29
CA SER A 18 -25.20 -8.81 29.21
C SER A 18 -24.89 -8.50 30.68
N THR A 19 -23.63 -8.25 31.05
CA THR A 19 -23.20 -8.09 32.47
C THR A 19 -22.18 -6.98 32.73
N GLY A 20 -21.92 -6.09 31.76
CA GLY A 20 -21.07 -4.90 31.98
C GLY A 20 -19.56 -5.14 32.03
N VAL A 21 -19.08 -6.35 31.70
CA VAL A 21 -17.64 -6.62 31.56
C VAL A 21 -17.32 -6.93 30.09
N PHE A 22 -16.59 -6.02 29.46
CA PHE A 22 -16.07 -6.17 28.11
C PHE A 22 -14.62 -6.68 28.19
N THR A 23 -14.36 -7.89 27.67
CA THR A 23 -13.02 -8.43 27.50
C THR A 23 -12.76 -8.62 26.00
N PRO A 24 -12.13 -7.65 25.32
CA PRO A 24 -11.78 -7.79 23.92
C PRO A 24 -10.75 -8.90 23.73
N SER A 25 -10.70 -9.52 22.54
CA SER A 25 -9.60 -10.42 22.22
C SER A 25 -8.26 -9.66 22.26
N PRO A 26 -7.16 -10.30 22.70
CA PRO A 26 -5.83 -9.67 22.65
C PRO A 26 -5.44 -9.18 21.25
N ALA A 27 -5.98 -9.83 20.21
CA ALA A 27 -5.73 -9.47 18.83
C ALA A 27 -6.26 -8.06 18.48
N SER A 28 -7.42 -7.67 19.04
CA SER A 28 -8.11 -6.40 18.72
C SER A 28 -7.27 -5.14 18.92
N GLY A 29 -6.21 -5.21 19.75
CA GLY A 29 -5.40 -4.05 20.11
C GLY A 29 -6.16 -2.99 20.92
N VAL A 30 -7.42 -3.24 21.27
CA VAL A 30 -8.23 -2.35 22.09
C VAL A 30 -8.19 -2.86 23.53
N ASP A 31 -7.71 -2.02 24.45
CA ASP A 31 -7.88 -2.33 25.87
C ASP A 31 -9.35 -2.08 26.28
N SER A 32 -9.80 -2.86 27.26
CA SER A 32 -11.11 -2.74 27.91
C SER A 32 -11.47 -1.29 28.30
N THR A 33 -10.48 -0.46 28.64
CA THR A 33 -10.66 0.96 28.99
C THR A 33 -10.82 1.88 27.77
N ALA A 34 -10.15 1.61 26.65
CA ALA A 34 -10.30 2.39 25.42
C ALA A 34 -11.65 2.12 24.74
N TYR A 35 -12.19 0.92 24.96
CA TYR A 35 -13.49 0.52 24.41
C TYR A 35 -14.68 1.21 25.10
N SER A 36 -14.61 1.38 26.43
CA SER A 36 -15.69 2.03 27.19
C SER A 36 -15.87 3.51 26.86
N THR A 37 -14.88 4.11 26.19
CA THR A 37 -14.87 5.50 25.72
C THR A 37 -15.30 5.68 24.27
N LEU A 38 -15.59 4.60 23.52
CA LEU A 38 -16.07 4.72 22.15
C LEU A 38 -17.46 5.40 22.10
N PRO A 39 -17.71 6.28 21.12
CA PRO A 39 -19.00 6.97 20.98
C PRO A 39 -20.16 5.98 20.91
N ASP A 40 -21.30 6.32 21.53
CA ASP A 40 -22.50 5.46 21.50
C ASP A 40 -23.02 5.21 20.09
N GLU A 41 -22.68 6.07 19.12
CA GLU A 41 -23.01 5.94 17.70
C GLU A 41 -22.25 4.79 17.00
N GLU A 42 -21.09 4.37 17.51
CA GLU A 42 -20.35 3.19 17.02
C GLU A 42 -20.85 1.88 17.66
N LYS A 43 -21.76 1.98 18.64
CA LYS A 43 -22.45 0.84 19.28
C LYS A 43 -23.79 0.63 18.56
N GLU A 44 -23.76 0.25 17.29
CA GLU A 44 -25.02 0.05 16.56
C GLU A 44 -25.91 -1.05 17.16
N GLU A 45 -27.17 -0.67 17.33
CA GLU A 45 -28.27 -1.35 17.99
C GLU A 45 -28.96 -2.33 17.04
N LEU A 46 -29.18 -3.58 17.47
CA LEU A 46 -30.23 -4.43 16.89
C LEU A 46 -31.29 -4.71 17.96
N ILE A 47 -32.43 -4.07 17.70
CA ILE A 47 -33.64 -3.90 18.49
C ILE A 47 -34.22 -5.24 18.96
N GLY A 48 -34.52 -5.33 20.26
CA GLY A 48 -35.35 -6.38 20.86
C GLY A 48 -34.84 -6.88 22.22
N ASN A 49 -35.15 -6.12 23.28
CA ASN A 49 -34.86 -6.44 24.69
C ASN A 49 -33.36 -6.53 25.07
N SER A 50 -32.70 -5.38 25.00
CA SER A 50 -31.59 -4.93 25.86
C SER A 50 -30.33 -5.80 25.91
N CYS A 51 -29.66 -5.96 24.76
CA CYS A 51 -28.24 -6.32 24.76
C CYS A 51 -27.50 -5.54 23.67
N LEU A 52 -26.52 -4.71 24.07
CA LEU A 52 -25.60 -4.07 23.13
C LEU A 52 -24.66 -5.14 22.61
N ILE A 53 -24.68 -5.40 21.29
CA ILE A 53 -23.69 -6.25 20.64
C ILE A 53 -22.67 -5.34 19.99
N SER A 54 -21.49 -5.30 20.60
CA SER A 54 -20.36 -4.55 20.10
C SER A 54 -19.44 -5.53 19.38
N SER A 55 -18.83 -5.16 18.25
CA SER A 55 -18.09 -6.13 17.45
C SER A 55 -16.84 -5.58 16.78
N VAL A 56 -15.79 -6.40 16.74
CA VAL A 56 -14.59 -6.16 15.94
C VAL A 56 -14.71 -6.96 14.65
N THR A 57 -14.40 -6.35 13.52
CA THR A 57 -14.35 -7.03 12.21
C THR A 57 -12.91 -7.15 11.76
N TRP A 58 -12.53 -8.38 11.42
CA TRP A 58 -11.21 -8.78 10.95
C TRP A 58 -11.25 -9.03 9.45
N LEU A 59 -10.27 -8.49 8.73
CA LEU A 59 -9.96 -8.94 7.38
C LEU A 59 -9.05 -10.15 7.47
N LEU A 60 -9.48 -11.27 6.89
CA LEU A 60 -8.70 -12.50 6.84
C LEU A 60 -8.28 -12.79 5.41
N GLU A 61 -7.04 -13.26 5.27
CA GLU A 61 -6.49 -13.80 4.04
C GLU A 61 -5.93 -15.20 4.27
N ARG A 62 -5.68 -15.93 3.19
CA ARG A 62 -5.11 -17.27 3.26
C ARG A 62 -3.70 -17.21 3.86
N GLU A 63 -3.46 -18.03 4.87
CA GLU A 63 -2.12 -18.19 5.45
C GLU A 63 -1.13 -18.64 4.37
N ARG A 64 0.01 -17.94 4.32
CA ARG A 64 1.10 -18.26 3.40
C ARG A 64 2.06 -19.21 4.11
N SER A 65 2.42 -20.31 3.45
CA SER A 65 3.38 -21.29 3.98
C SER A 65 4.83 -20.79 4.03
N ASN A 66 5.14 -19.68 3.36
CA ASN A 66 6.45 -19.05 3.34
C ASN A 66 6.41 -17.72 4.11
N PHE A 67 7.15 -17.65 5.22
CA PHE A 67 7.25 -16.46 6.06
C PHE A 67 8.35 -15.49 5.61
N GLN A 68 9.15 -15.84 4.61
CA GLN A 68 10.12 -14.92 4.04
C GLN A 68 9.41 -14.02 3.02
N PHE A 69 9.52 -12.71 3.26
CA PHE A 69 9.04 -11.70 2.34
C PHE A 69 10.15 -10.68 2.06
N ARG A 70 10.00 -9.99 0.93
CA ARG A 70 10.84 -8.87 0.54
C ARG A 70 9.98 -7.62 0.46
N LYS A 71 10.44 -6.56 1.14
CA LYS A 71 9.89 -5.22 1.01
C LYS A 71 10.59 -4.49 -0.15
N PHE A 72 9.80 -3.93 -1.05
CA PHE A 72 10.24 -3.18 -2.23
C PHE A 72 10.01 -1.67 -2.08
N SER A 73 9.01 -1.25 -1.33
CA SER A 73 8.88 0.15 -0.94
C SER A 73 8.38 0.27 0.48
N GLY A 74 8.68 1.40 1.11
CA GLY A 74 8.05 1.84 2.35
C GLY A 74 6.86 2.75 2.06
N THR A 75 6.30 3.31 3.13
CA THR A 75 5.27 4.35 3.04
C THR A 75 5.77 5.56 2.24
N LEU A 76 6.92 6.15 2.60
CA LEU A 76 7.50 7.31 1.89
C LEU A 76 8.87 7.04 1.26
N ASP A 77 9.29 5.77 1.24
CA ASP A 77 10.58 5.33 0.73
C ASP A 77 10.40 4.49 -0.55
N HIS A 78 10.92 4.97 -1.67
CA HIS A 78 10.74 4.36 -2.99
C HIS A 78 12.09 4.04 -3.64
N PRO A 79 12.80 3.01 -3.13
CA PRO A 79 14.14 2.70 -3.55
C PRO A 79 14.21 2.24 -5.01
N HIS A 80 15.39 2.41 -5.61
CA HIS A 80 15.67 1.99 -6.98
C HIS A 80 16.26 0.58 -7.00
N TYR A 81 15.67 -0.32 -7.79
CA TYR A 81 16.18 -1.67 -8.01
C TYR A 81 16.57 -1.94 -9.46
N THR A 82 17.65 -2.69 -9.63
CA THR A 82 18.15 -3.14 -10.94
C THR A 82 18.00 -4.64 -11.14
N ASP A 83 17.68 -5.41 -10.09
CA ASP A 83 17.37 -6.84 -10.22
C ASP A 83 16.03 -7.04 -10.94
N LYS A 84 15.83 -8.20 -11.57
CA LYS A 84 14.67 -8.45 -12.44
C LYS A 84 13.33 -8.25 -11.73
N GLN A 85 13.22 -8.72 -10.50
CA GLN A 85 11.99 -8.64 -9.72
C GLN A 85 11.76 -7.21 -9.24
N GLY A 86 12.74 -6.59 -8.60
CA GLY A 86 12.65 -5.19 -8.16
C GLY A 86 12.39 -4.22 -9.30
N ALA A 87 13.02 -4.40 -10.47
CA ALA A 87 12.76 -3.60 -11.65
C ALA A 87 11.32 -3.77 -12.19
N THR A 88 10.76 -4.98 -12.06
CA THR A 88 9.36 -5.24 -12.41
C THR A 88 8.41 -4.51 -11.46
N ILE A 89 8.68 -4.58 -10.15
CA ILE A 89 7.89 -3.85 -9.14
C ILE A 89 8.00 -2.33 -9.31
N ASN A 90 9.20 -1.78 -9.50
CA ASN A 90 9.39 -0.35 -9.74
C ASN A 90 8.65 0.12 -11.01
N SER A 91 8.65 -0.69 -12.07
CA SER A 91 7.92 -0.37 -13.30
C SER A 91 6.42 -0.51 -13.12
N PHE A 92 5.95 -1.47 -12.32
CA PHE A 92 4.54 -1.62 -11.98
C PHE A 92 4.02 -0.43 -11.17
N GLN A 93 4.77 0.02 -10.16
CA GLN A 93 4.45 1.22 -9.38
C GLN A 93 4.41 2.50 -10.26
N HIS A 94 5.33 2.62 -11.22
CA HIS A 94 5.31 3.69 -12.21
C HIS A 94 4.10 3.59 -13.15
N PHE A 95 3.83 2.38 -13.65
CA PHE A 95 2.68 2.14 -14.51
C PHE A 95 1.37 2.52 -13.82
N THR A 96 1.14 2.14 -12.55
CA THR A 96 -0.10 2.49 -11.84
C THR A 96 -0.25 3.99 -11.64
N TYR A 97 0.86 4.71 -11.42
CA TYR A 97 0.85 6.16 -11.37
C TYR A 97 0.44 6.80 -12.70
N LEU A 98 1.03 6.40 -13.82
CA LEU A 98 0.62 6.95 -15.12
C LEU A 98 -0.80 6.53 -15.52
N TYR A 99 -1.14 5.25 -15.32
CA TYR A 99 -2.43 4.68 -15.71
C TYR A 99 -3.61 5.28 -14.92
N SER A 100 -3.37 5.69 -13.67
CA SER A 100 -4.35 6.43 -12.87
C SER A 100 -4.44 7.91 -13.24
N ASN A 101 -3.84 8.36 -14.36
CA ASN A 101 -3.70 9.79 -14.70
C ASN A 101 -3.01 10.59 -13.59
N ARG A 102 -1.98 10.01 -12.97
CA ARG A 102 -1.15 10.65 -11.94
C ARG A 102 -1.90 10.97 -10.64
N THR A 103 -3.00 10.27 -10.36
CA THR A 103 -3.81 10.51 -9.15
C THR A 103 -3.58 9.49 -8.04
N LEU A 104 -2.88 8.39 -8.32
CA LEU A 104 -2.62 7.33 -7.36
C LEU A 104 -1.21 6.75 -7.53
N VAL A 105 -0.48 6.52 -6.45
CA VAL A 105 0.71 5.66 -6.47
C VAL A 105 0.57 4.56 -5.43
N LEU A 106 0.97 3.33 -5.78
CA LEU A 106 1.15 2.27 -4.80
C LEU A 106 2.38 2.56 -3.93
N ALA A 107 2.30 2.20 -2.65
CA ALA A 107 3.37 2.33 -1.66
C ALA A 107 3.38 1.10 -0.76
N ASP A 108 4.38 1.02 0.13
CA ASP A 108 4.57 -0.09 1.06
C ASP A 108 4.54 -1.48 0.40
N ILE A 109 5.05 -1.58 -0.82
CA ILE A 109 4.94 -2.79 -1.63
C ILE A 109 5.85 -3.86 -1.05
N GLN A 110 5.27 -5.00 -0.70
CA GLN A 110 6.00 -6.18 -0.25
C GLN A 110 5.45 -7.45 -0.89
N ALA A 111 6.31 -8.45 -1.03
CA ALA A 111 5.95 -9.71 -1.65
C ALA A 111 6.52 -10.91 -0.91
N SER A 112 5.74 -11.98 -0.85
CA SER A 112 6.20 -13.32 -0.49
C SER A 112 6.39 -14.16 -1.76
N GLU A 113 7.40 -15.00 -1.78
CA GLU A 113 7.64 -15.90 -2.92
C GLU A 113 6.87 -17.20 -2.75
N SER A 114 6.25 -17.66 -3.85
CA SER A 114 5.54 -18.92 -3.94
C SER A 114 5.84 -19.65 -5.26
N GLY A 115 5.48 -20.93 -5.31
CA GLY A 115 5.75 -21.80 -6.45
C GLY A 115 7.09 -22.53 -6.37
N ASN A 116 7.54 -23.04 -7.51
CA ASN A 116 8.81 -23.75 -7.67
C ASN A 116 9.69 -23.01 -8.71
N PRO A 117 10.94 -23.43 -8.97
CA PRO A 117 11.83 -22.72 -9.89
C PRO A 117 11.29 -22.49 -11.30
N SER A 118 10.35 -23.31 -11.79
CA SER A 118 9.71 -23.12 -13.11
C SER A 118 8.38 -22.35 -13.05
N THR A 119 7.79 -22.18 -11.88
CA THR A 119 6.52 -21.47 -11.66
C THR A 119 6.63 -20.40 -10.57
N HIS A 120 7.79 -19.73 -10.49
CA HIS A 120 8.06 -18.72 -9.48
C HIS A 120 7.07 -17.56 -9.58
N VAL A 121 6.34 -17.30 -8.49
CA VAL A 121 5.35 -16.22 -8.40
C VAL A 121 5.61 -15.37 -7.16
N ALA A 122 5.72 -14.06 -7.36
CA ALA A 122 5.71 -13.09 -6.27
C ALA A 122 4.27 -12.70 -5.96
N ILE A 123 3.81 -13.00 -4.74
CA ILE A 123 2.47 -12.63 -4.26
C ILE A 123 2.60 -11.34 -3.47
N LEU A 124 2.00 -10.25 -3.97
CA LEU A 124 1.94 -8.97 -3.27
C LEU A 124 0.87 -9.00 -2.19
N PHE A 125 1.13 -8.35 -1.06
CA PHE A 125 0.20 -8.25 0.06
C PHE A 125 0.41 -6.95 0.84
N ASP A 126 -0.59 -6.56 1.64
CA ASP A 126 -0.62 -5.32 2.42
C ASP A 126 -0.21 -4.07 1.61
N LEU A 127 -0.71 -3.96 0.37
CA LEU A 127 -0.42 -2.79 -0.45
C LEU A 127 -1.02 -1.54 0.17
N MET A 128 -0.22 -0.48 0.22
CA MET A 128 -0.68 0.86 0.53
C MET A 128 -0.83 1.66 -0.78
N SER A 129 -1.62 2.72 -0.74
CA SER A 129 -1.65 3.70 -1.83
C SER A 129 -1.65 5.12 -1.28
N HIS A 130 -1.13 6.02 -2.10
CA HIS A 130 -1.32 7.45 -1.93
C HIS A 130 -2.24 7.97 -3.01
N THR A 131 -3.26 8.72 -2.62
CA THR A 131 -4.20 9.37 -3.55
C THR A 131 -4.11 10.88 -3.45
N ILE A 132 -4.69 11.62 -4.40
CA ILE A 132 -4.72 13.10 -4.28
C ILE A 132 -5.46 13.52 -3.00
N ASP A 133 -6.57 12.86 -2.69
CA ASP A 133 -7.47 13.23 -1.60
C ASP A 133 -7.04 12.65 -0.23
N GLY A 134 -6.03 11.79 -0.19
CA GLY A 134 -5.52 11.21 1.05
C GLY A 134 -6.50 10.22 1.73
N ASN A 135 -7.40 9.60 0.96
CA ASN A 135 -8.53 8.84 1.48
C ASN A 135 -8.55 7.35 1.08
N SER A 136 -7.46 6.79 0.55
CA SER A 136 -7.42 5.37 0.17
C SER A 136 -7.24 4.41 1.35
N GLY A 137 -7.01 4.92 2.56
CA GLY A 137 -6.92 4.12 3.78
C GLY A 137 -5.79 4.58 4.71
N ALA A 138 -5.49 3.75 5.70
CA ALA A 138 -4.45 4.04 6.68
C ALA A 138 -3.07 4.16 6.01
N GLY A 139 -2.33 5.22 6.36
CA GLY A 139 -1.02 5.50 5.78
C GLY A 139 -1.05 6.22 4.42
N ASP A 140 -2.22 6.61 3.91
CA ASP A 140 -2.30 7.51 2.77
C ASP A 140 -1.80 8.92 3.16
N HIS A 141 -0.66 9.32 2.62
CA HIS A 141 -0.06 10.64 2.81
C HIS A 141 -0.46 11.67 1.75
N GLY A 142 -1.48 11.37 0.96
CA GLY A 142 -2.03 12.28 -0.02
C GLY A 142 -1.04 12.63 -1.12
N GLU A 143 -1.14 13.87 -1.58
CA GLU A 143 -0.21 14.46 -2.55
C GLU A 143 1.26 14.45 -2.07
N ALA A 144 1.53 14.52 -0.77
CA ALA A 144 2.90 14.47 -0.25
C ALA A 144 3.54 13.10 -0.50
N GLY A 145 2.76 12.02 -0.34
CA GLY A 145 3.18 10.66 -0.68
C GLY A 145 3.44 10.51 -2.19
N ILE A 146 2.56 11.04 -3.04
CA ILE A 146 2.75 11.05 -4.50
C ILE A 146 4.03 11.81 -4.88
N LYS A 147 4.25 13.01 -4.32
CA LYS A 147 5.46 13.80 -4.56
C LYS A 147 6.73 13.06 -4.14
N SER A 148 6.68 12.35 -3.01
CA SER A 148 7.78 11.51 -2.55
C SER A 148 8.17 10.48 -3.60
N PHE A 149 7.19 9.77 -4.16
CA PHE A 149 7.40 8.82 -5.24
C PHE A 149 8.00 9.47 -6.49
N VAL A 150 7.40 10.55 -7.00
CA VAL A 150 7.87 11.22 -8.23
C VAL A 150 9.32 11.69 -8.10
N ASN A 151 9.69 12.21 -6.93
CA ASN A 151 11.04 12.72 -6.67
C ASN A 151 12.10 11.60 -6.62
N GLN A 152 11.75 10.47 -5.99
CA GLN A 152 12.66 9.35 -5.77
C GLN A 152 12.73 8.38 -6.95
N HIS A 153 11.66 8.25 -7.72
CA HIS A 153 11.59 7.31 -8.84
C HIS A 153 12.66 7.62 -9.89
N LYS A 154 13.35 6.56 -10.31
CA LYS A 154 14.26 6.57 -11.45
C LYS A 154 13.81 5.46 -12.40
N CYS A 155 13.47 5.84 -13.63
CA CYS A 155 13.07 4.89 -14.66
C CYS A 155 14.14 3.79 -14.81
N VAL A 156 13.70 2.54 -14.77
CA VAL A 156 14.53 1.38 -15.09
C VAL A 156 14.33 1.00 -16.57
N GLN A 157 15.19 0.13 -17.10
CA GLN A 157 15.06 -0.38 -18.47
C GLN A 157 13.64 -0.91 -18.76
N LYS A 158 13.00 -1.52 -17.76
CA LYS A 158 11.64 -2.06 -17.86
C LYS A 158 10.57 -0.98 -18.05
N CYS A 159 10.71 0.21 -17.45
CA CYS A 159 9.83 1.36 -17.71
C CYS A 159 9.85 1.74 -19.20
N ALA A 160 11.05 1.82 -19.78
CA ALA A 160 11.23 2.14 -21.21
C ALA A 160 10.69 1.02 -22.11
N GLN A 161 10.90 -0.26 -21.76
CA GLN A 161 10.33 -1.40 -22.49
C GLN A 161 8.79 -1.39 -22.48
N MET A 162 8.18 -0.85 -21.43
CA MET A 162 6.73 -0.69 -21.32
C MET A 162 6.21 0.61 -21.97
N GLY A 163 7.09 1.46 -22.51
CA GLY A 163 6.71 2.74 -23.12
C GLY A 163 6.15 3.75 -22.12
N LEU A 164 6.60 3.71 -20.86
CA LEU A 164 6.16 4.64 -19.82
C LEU A 164 6.86 5.99 -19.96
N ASP A 165 6.08 7.07 -19.94
CA ASP A 165 6.60 8.44 -19.96
C ASP A 165 7.52 8.72 -18.76
N SER A 166 8.52 9.58 -18.94
CA SER A 166 9.34 10.03 -17.81
C SER A 166 8.49 10.80 -16.79
N LEU A 167 8.77 10.59 -15.51
CA LEU A 167 8.11 11.33 -14.43
C LEU A 167 8.71 12.71 -14.18
N LYS A 168 9.98 12.90 -14.55
CA LYS A 168 10.67 14.18 -14.45
C LYS A 168 10.66 14.84 -15.83
N GLU A 169 10.39 16.14 -15.85
CA GLU A 169 10.60 16.96 -17.04
C GLU A 169 12.08 16.89 -17.41
N PRO A 170 12.41 16.91 -18.72
CA PRO A 170 13.80 17.03 -19.15
C PRO A 170 14.36 18.32 -18.55
N GLU A 171 15.47 18.21 -17.82
CA GLU A 171 16.18 19.40 -17.32
C GLU A 171 16.53 20.27 -18.54
N GLU A 172 15.99 21.49 -18.60
CA GLU A 172 16.44 22.49 -19.57
C GLU A 172 17.96 22.66 -19.35
N GLN A 173 18.75 22.27 -20.35
CA GLN A 173 20.17 22.59 -20.37
C GLN A 173 20.29 24.11 -20.35
N SER A 174 20.65 24.67 -19.20
CA SER A 174 21.10 26.04 -19.13
C SER A 174 22.39 26.12 -19.95
N GLU A 175 22.30 26.65 -21.16
CA GLU A 175 23.44 27.15 -21.92
C GLU A 175 24.11 28.22 -21.06
N ALA A 176 25.21 27.86 -20.42
CA ALA A 176 26.15 28.79 -19.81
C ALA A 176 27.47 28.65 -20.58
N ASP A 177 27.52 29.46 -21.64
CA ASP A 177 28.67 30.19 -22.19
C ASP A 177 29.94 29.41 -22.55
N GLU A 178 30.06 29.18 -23.87
CA GLU A 178 31.30 29.38 -24.61
C GLU A 178 31.89 30.77 -24.28
N ASP A 179 32.95 30.85 -23.47
CA ASP A 179 34.12 31.70 -23.78
C ASP A 179 35.29 31.41 -22.84
N ALA A 180 36.31 30.72 -23.36
CA ALA A 180 37.70 30.89 -22.94
C ALA A 180 38.59 30.38 -24.07
N SER A 181 38.68 31.22 -25.10
CA SER A 181 39.70 31.16 -26.13
C SER A 181 41.12 31.02 -25.56
N GLU A 182 41.90 30.22 -26.25
CA GLU A 182 43.37 30.15 -26.23
C GLU A 182 44.06 31.49 -25.93
N SER A 183 45.08 31.44 -25.07
CA SER A 183 46.23 32.33 -25.22
C SER A 183 47.49 31.73 -24.59
N GLY A 184 48.49 31.46 -25.45
CA GLY A 184 49.92 31.68 -25.16
C GLY A 184 50.70 30.52 -24.56
#